data_AF-A0AAF3F815-F1
#
_entry.id   AF-A0AAF3F815-F1
#
_cell.length_a   1.000
_cell.length_b   1.000
_cell.length_c   1.000
_cell.angle_alpha   90.00
_cell.angle_beta   90.00
_cell.angle_gamma   90.00
#
_symmetry.space_group_name_H-M   'P 1'
#
loop_
_entity.id
_entity.type
_entity.pdbx_description
1 polymer ?
#
loop_
_entity_poly.entity_id
_entity_poly.type
_entity_poly.pdbx_seq_one_letter_code
_entity_poly.pdbx_strand_id
1 'polypeptide(L)'
;MNADESQEILRITGPNMCSFNWCCNCCADKIFDLETPDRQLVGTIRKKWSGPVKEMFTDADNFIAEFPIDLDAKAKGTLLGATFLIDFLAFENNQNQQKS
;
A
#
# COMPACT_ATOMS: atom_id res chain seq x y z
N MET A 1 -0.41 22.50 -29.77
CA MET A 1 -0.96 22.17 -28.44
C MET A 1 -0.09 21.07 -27.87
N ASN A 2 0.70 21.39 -26.84
CA ASN A 2 1.67 20.46 -26.27
C ASN A 2 0.93 19.42 -25.43
N ALA A 3 1.42 18.18 -25.50
CA ALA A 3 0.88 17.04 -24.80
C ALA A 3 0.70 17.37 -23.30
N ASP A 4 -0.44 16.94 -22.77
CA ASP A 4 -0.75 16.87 -21.35
C ASP A 4 0.42 16.16 -20.63
N GLU A 5 1.33 16.94 -20.04
CA GLU A 5 2.41 16.40 -19.22
C GLU A 5 1.76 15.76 -18.01
N SER A 6 1.76 14.43 -17.94
CA SER A 6 1.27 13.68 -16.80
C SER A 6 2.15 14.00 -15.58
N GLN A 7 1.81 15.07 -14.87
CA GLN A 7 2.55 15.54 -13.72
C GLN A 7 2.41 14.51 -12.60
N GLU A 8 3.53 13.86 -12.26
CA GLU A 8 3.61 12.96 -11.12
C GLU A 8 3.30 13.76 -9.84
N ILE A 9 2.30 13.31 -9.08
CA ILE A 9 1.88 13.97 -7.83
C ILE A 9 2.64 13.32 -6.67
N LEU A 10 2.61 11.99 -6.59
CA LEU A 10 3.26 11.18 -5.57
C LEU A 10 3.65 9.83 -6.14
N ARG A 11 4.77 9.32 -5.66
CA ARG A 11 5.27 7.98 -5.95
C ARG A 11 5.02 7.07 -4.76
N ILE A 12 4.48 5.87 -5.01
CA ILE A 12 4.27 4.85 -3.97
C ILE A 12 5.29 3.73 -4.22
N THR A 13 6.24 3.58 -3.30
CA THR A 13 7.26 2.52 -3.37
C THR A 13 6.86 1.39 -2.41
N GLY A 14 6.63 0.20 -2.96
CA GLY A 14 6.28 -0.98 -2.16
C GLY A 14 7.45 -1.53 -1.34
N PRO A 15 7.19 -2.38 -0.32
CA PRO A 15 8.24 -2.98 0.48
C PRO A 15 9.19 -3.77 -0.43
N ASN A 16 10.49 -3.70 -0.16
CA ASN A 16 11.48 -4.51 -0.86
C ASN A 16 11.10 -5.99 -0.71
N MET A 17 10.50 -6.56 -1.75
CA MET A 17 10.29 -8.00 -1.81
C MET A 17 11.66 -8.64 -1.92
N CYS A 18 12.22 -9.08 -0.80
CA CYS A 18 13.43 -9.89 -0.81
C CYS A 18 13.22 -11.03 -1.81
N SER A 19 14.00 -11.05 -2.89
CA SER A 19 13.92 -12.01 -4.00
C SER A 19 14.26 -13.46 -3.59
N PHE A 20 14.43 -13.73 -2.29
CA PHE A 20 14.69 -15.05 -1.71
C PHE A 20 13.45 -15.56 -0.98
N ASN A 21 12.62 -16.26 -1.74
CA ASN A 21 11.29 -16.78 -1.47
C ASN A 21 11.22 -17.92 -0.41
N TRP A 22 11.79 -17.79 0.81
CA TRP A 22 11.60 -18.89 1.79
C TRP A 22 11.61 -18.56 3.30
N CYS A 23 12.02 -17.39 3.80
CA CYS A 23 11.95 -17.18 5.24
C CYS A 23 11.62 -15.73 5.61
N CYS A 24 10.53 -15.54 6.36
CA CYS A 24 10.14 -14.28 7.04
C CYS A 24 9.45 -13.17 6.21
N ASN A 25 8.37 -13.46 5.46
CA ASN A 25 7.44 -12.41 5.00
C ASN A 25 5.94 -12.66 5.28
N CYS A 26 5.59 -13.74 5.97
CA CYS A 26 4.21 -14.02 6.38
C CYS A 26 3.80 -13.26 7.66
N CYS A 27 4.76 -12.62 8.34
CA CYS A 27 4.59 -12.24 9.75
C CYS A 27 4.98 -10.79 10.09
N ALA A 28 4.82 -9.84 9.16
CA ALA A 28 5.25 -8.46 9.40
C ALA A 28 4.40 -7.45 8.64
N ASP A 29 4.34 -6.24 9.20
CA ASP A 29 3.69 -5.07 8.61
C ASP A 29 4.26 -4.83 7.20
N LYS A 30 3.38 -4.54 6.24
CA LYS A 30 3.80 -4.10 4.89
C LYS A 30 3.84 -2.58 4.89
N ILE A 31 4.98 -2.02 4.57
CA ILE A 31 5.20 -0.57 4.53
C ILE A 31 5.38 -0.16 3.07
N PHE A 32 4.59 0.83 2.64
CA PHE A 32 4.68 1.47 1.35
C PHE A 32 5.08 2.93 1.56
N ASP A 33 6.20 3.33 0.98
CA ASP A 33 6.73 4.68 1.13
C ASP A 33 6.09 5.63 0.12
N LEU A 34 5.72 6.83 0.60
CA LEU A 34 5.18 7.90 -0.23
C LEU A 34 6.28 8.93 -0.48
N GLU A 35 6.65 9.12 -1.72
CA GLU A 35 7.69 10.07 -2.12
C GLU A 35 7.15 11.14 -3.07
N THR A 36 7.72 12.34 -3.01
CA THR A 36 7.53 13.36 -4.04
C THR A 36 8.29 12.98 -5.31
N PRO A 37 8.01 13.65 -6.45
CA PRO A 37 8.81 13.48 -7.68
C PRO A 37 10.32 13.69 -7.45
N ASP A 38 10.69 14.56 -6.51
CA ASP A 38 12.07 14.83 -6.09
C ASP A 38 12.67 13.74 -5.18
N ARG A 39 12.02 12.58 -5.04
CA ARG A 39 12.43 11.45 -4.18
C ARG A 39 12.47 11.79 -2.69
N GLN A 40 11.69 12.77 -2.23
CA GLN A 40 11.60 13.08 -0.80
C GLN A 40 10.48 12.27 -0.15
N LEU A 41 10.81 11.54 0.91
CA LEU A 41 9.83 10.80 1.70
C LEU A 41 8.89 11.77 2.42
N VAL A 42 7.60 11.69 2.11
CA VAL A 42 6.55 12.53 2.70
C VAL A 42 5.55 11.74 3.53
N GLY A 43 5.56 10.42 3.46
CA GLY A 43 4.59 9.64 4.22
C GLY A 43 4.73 8.15 4.01
N THR A 44 3.81 7.40 4.62
CA THR A 44 3.76 5.94 4.47
C THR A 44 2.32 5.45 4.45
N ILE A 45 2.06 4.37 3.71
CA ILE A 45 0.89 3.52 3.88
C ILE A 45 1.38 2.24 4.54
N ARG A 46 0.78 1.83 5.66
CA ARG A 46 1.16 0.63 6.41
C ARG A 46 -0.02 -0.31 6.52
N LYS A 47 0.14 -1.55 6.06
CA LYS A 47 -0.75 -2.67 6.42
C LYS A 47 -0.21 -3.30 7.68
N LYS A 48 -0.93 -3.14 8.80
CA LYS A 48 -0.52 -3.71 10.08
C LYS A 48 -0.81 -5.21 10.14
N TRP A 49 0.21 -6.01 10.44
CA TRP A 49 0.06 -7.43 10.67
C TRP A 49 -0.55 -7.69 12.05
N SER A 50 -1.68 -8.41 12.06
CA SER A 50 -2.46 -8.67 13.29
C SER A 50 -2.07 -9.97 14.00
N GLY A 51 -0.96 -10.60 13.59
CA GLY A 51 -0.45 -11.85 14.17
C GLY A 51 -1.07 -13.12 13.55
N PRO A 52 -0.54 -14.31 13.91
CA PRO A 52 -0.83 -15.57 13.22
C PRO A 52 -2.23 -16.15 13.52
N VAL A 53 -2.92 -15.65 14.55
CA VAL A 53 -4.21 -16.22 15.02
C VAL A 53 -5.42 -15.51 14.40
N LYS A 54 -5.24 -14.32 13.80
CA LYS A 54 -6.33 -13.52 13.22
C LYS A 54 -6.47 -13.60 11.69
N GLU A 55 -5.49 -14.15 10.99
CA GLU A 55 -5.59 -14.39 9.54
C GLU A 55 -6.69 -15.39 9.16
N MET A 56 -7.12 -16.25 10.09
CA MET A 56 -8.21 -17.20 9.80
C MET A 56 -9.62 -16.62 9.96
N PHE A 57 -9.83 -15.48 10.62
CA PHE A 57 -11.20 -15.08 11.01
C PHE A 57 -11.54 -13.58 11.03
N THR A 58 -10.68 -12.66 10.58
CA THR A 58 -11.12 -11.25 10.38
C THR A 58 -10.34 -10.53 9.28
N ASP A 59 -10.96 -10.42 8.10
CA ASP A 59 -10.56 -9.64 6.90
C ASP A 59 -10.49 -8.11 7.11
N ALA A 60 -10.32 -7.64 8.35
CA ALA A 60 -10.17 -6.21 8.63
C ALA A 60 -8.67 -5.85 8.63
N ASP A 61 -8.10 -5.68 7.44
CA ASP A 61 -6.77 -5.13 7.31
C ASP A 61 -6.75 -3.69 7.84
N ASN A 62 -5.97 -3.44 8.90
CA ASN A 62 -5.81 -2.10 9.43
C ASN A 62 -4.74 -1.37 8.60
N PHE A 63 -5.19 -0.73 7.51
CA PHE A 63 -4.36 0.19 6.76
C PHE A 63 -4.26 1.53 7.47
N ILE A 64 -3.04 2.03 7.62
CA ILE A 64 -2.74 3.34 8.19
C ILE A 64 -2.04 4.15 7.10
N ALA A 65 -2.65 5.25 6.65
CA ALA A 65 -2.03 6.19 5.72
C ALA A 65 -1.62 7.46 6.49
N GLU A 66 -0.32 7.76 6.49
CA GLU A 66 0.27 8.93 7.13
C GLU A 66 0.86 9.84 6.06
N PHE A 67 0.50 11.12 6.12
CA PHE A 67 1.00 12.16 5.22
C PHE A 67 0.90 13.54 5.90
N PRO A 68 1.65 14.55 5.40
CA PRO A 68 1.62 15.92 5.89
C PRO A 68 0.22 16.53 5.91
N ILE A 69 -0.06 17.34 6.93
CA ILE A 69 -1.35 18.04 7.05
C ILE A 69 -1.59 19.01 5.90
N ASP A 70 -0.52 19.61 5.39
CA ASP A 70 -0.46 20.55 4.26
C ASP A 70 -0.49 19.86 2.88
N LEU A 71 -0.55 18.52 2.83
CA LEU A 71 -0.71 17.80 1.57
C LEU A 71 -2.03 18.20 0.90
N ASP A 72 -1.96 18.44 -0.41
CA ASP A 72 -3.11 18.87 -1.21
C ASP A 72 -4.30 17.88 -1.11
N ALA A 73 -5.53 18.42 -1.14
CA ALA A 73 -6.73 17.61 -1.01
C ALA A 73 -6.86 16.57 -2.14
N LYS A 74 -6.40 16.89 -3.36
CA LYS A 74 -6.40 15.94 -4.49
C LYS A 74 -5.42 14.81 -4.22
N ALA A 75 -4.22 15.11 -3.74
CA ALA A 75 -3.21 14.10 -3.40
C ALA A 75 -3.70 13.17 -2.28
N LYS A 76 -4.35 13.71 -1.24
CA LYS A 76 -5.00 12.90 -0.19
C LYS A 76 -6.07 11.97 -0.76
N GLY A 77 -6.94 12.48 -1.63
CA GLY A 77 -7.95 11.67 -2.32
C GLY A 77 -7.34 10.56 -3.18
N THR A 78 -6.28 10.86 -3.93
CA THR A 78 -5.53 9.88 -4.72
C THR A 78 -4.89 8.81 -3.84
N LEU A 79 -4.29 9.19 -2.70
CA LEU A 79 -3.71 8.23 -1.75
C LEU A 79 -4.75 7.29 -1.13
N LEU A 80 -5.94 7.80 -0.80
CA LEU A 80 -7.04 6.96 -0.33
C LEU A 80 -7.47 5.96 -1.42
N GLY A 81 -7.63 6.42 -2.66
CA GLY A 81 -7.94 5.56 -3.80
C GLY A 81 -6.87 4.49 -4.04
N ALA A 82 -5.59 4.85 -3.96
CA ALA A 82 -4.48 3.92 -4.08
C ALA A 82 -4.46 2.91 -2.92
N THR A 83 -4.77 3.34 -1.70
CA THR A 83 -4.87 2.46 -0.52
C THR A 83 -5.98 1.42 -0.72
N PHE A 84 -7.17 1.83 -1.18
CA PHE A 84 -8.25 0.88 -1.52
C PHE A 84 -7.87 -0.06 -2.67
N LEU A 85 -7.13 0.42 -3.67
CA LEU A 85 -6.66 -0.44 -4.76
C LEU A 85 -5.66 -1.49 -4.27
N ILE A 86 -4.73 -1.11 -3.40
CA ILE A 86 -3.76 -2.03 -2.78
C ILE A 86 -4.50 -3.09 -1.95
N ASP A 87 -5.51 -2.68 -1.17
CA ASP A 87 -6.38 -3.56 -0.39
C ASP A 87 -7.12 -4.56 -1.30
N PHE A 88 -7.79 -4.08 -2.35
CA PHE A 88 -8.50 -4.91 -3.32
C PHE A 88 -7.60 -5.97 -3.97
N LEU A 89 -6.42 -5.56 -4.47
CA LEU A 89 -5.46 -6.46 -5.11
C LEU A 89 -4.89 -7.50 -4.13
N ALA A 90 -4.81 -7.18 -2.83
CA ALA A 90 -4.37 -8.12 -1.81
C ALA A 90 -5.40 -9.24 -1.58
N PHE A 91 -6.69 -8.93 -1.64
CA PHE A 91 -7.77 -9.91 -1.41
C PHE A 91 -8.14 -10.76 -2.64
N GLU A 92 -7.86 -10.29 -3.86
CA GLU A 92 -8.19 -11.01 -5.09
C GLU A 92 -7.48 -12.39 -5.19
N ASN A 93 -6.28 -12.52 -4.62
CA ASN A 93 -5.54 -13.78 -4.57
C ASN A 93 -6.02 -14.76 -3.48
N ASN A 94 -6.71 -14.29 -2.44
CA ASN A 94 -7.25 -15.16 -1.39
C ASN A 94 -8.55 -15.88 -1.82
N GLN A 95 -9.28 -15.32 -2.78
CA GLN A 95 -10.53 -15.90 -3.30
C GLN A 95 -10.29 -17.08 -4.27
N ASN A 96 -9.15 -17.13 -4.96
CA ASN A 96 -8.80 -18.23 -5.87
C ASN A 96 -8.33 -19.51 -5.18
N GLN A 97 -8.16 -19.52 -3.84
CA GLN A 97 -7.83 -20.73 -3.08
C GLN A 97 -9.04 -21.43 -2.44
N GLN A 98 -10.27 -20.91 -2.61
CA GLN A 98 -11.50 -21.52 -2.05
C GLN A 98 -12.31 -22.37 -3.03
N LYS A 99 -11.70 -22.82 -4.14
CA LYS A 99 -12.27 -23.91 -4.96
C LYS A 99 -11.28 -25.06 -5.06
N SER A 100 -11.30 -25.94 -4.06
CA SER A 100 -10.94 -27.35 -4.22
C SER A 100 -12.12 -28.21 -3.80
#